data_AF-A0A8C0ZWH4-F1
#
_entry.id   AF-A0A8C0ZWH4-F1
#
_cell.length_a   1.000
_cell.length_b   1.000
_cell.length_c   1.000
_cell.angle_alpha   90.00
_cell.angle_beta   90.00
_cell.angle_gamma   90.00
#
_symmetry.space_group_name_H-M   'P 1'
#
loop_
_entity.id
_entity.type
_entity.pdbx_description
1 polymer ?
#
loop_
_entity_poly.entity_id
_entity_poly.type
_entity_poly.pdbx_seq_one_letter_code
_entity_poly.pdbx_strand_id
1 'polypeptide(L)'
;MRGLCGSGPRSPWPFSLPRIFRGRRAMELENIAANTLLLKARQGEFGQKSGRSRKWREMLRLPPDSQCNKLRHTIEKDFSSLCNKQPIGRLLFRQFCDTKPDLKWCIEFLDAVAEYEVAIDEEKIDHRQSILDKFFKKENSEEIPKAVVCDCRWDPEQNPSGNVFGNCTR
;
A
#
# COMPACT_ATOMS: atom_id res chain seq x y z
N MET A 1 44.99 78.57 -39.59
CA MET A 1 43.75 79.38 -39.60
C MET A 1 42.57 78.46 -39.34
N ARG A 2 41.75 78.80 -38.32
CA ARG A 2 40.30 78.54 -38.09
C ARG A 2 39.72 77.18 -38.55
N GLY A 3 38.97 76.42 -37.75
CA GLY A 3 38.18 76.80 -36.59
C GLY A 3 37.63 75.62 -35.78
N LEU A 4 37.04 75.99 -34.64
CA LEU A 4 36.50 75.20 -33.55
C LEU A 4 34.98 74.98 -33.68
N CYS A 5 34.47 74.07 -32.82
CA CYS A 5 33.09 73.89 -32.30
C CYS A 5 32.17 72.94 -33.10
N GLY A 6 31.41 72.00 -32.53
CA GLY A 6 31.08 71.64 -31.13
C GLY A 6 30.37 70.25 -31.10
N SER A 7 30.54 69.44 -30.04
CA SER A 7 29.64 69.26 -28.88
C SER A 7 28.33 68.48 -29.12
N GLY A 8 28.20 67.29 -28.51
CA GLY A 8 26.91 66.60 -28.29
C GLY A 8 27.02 65.07 -28.20
N PRO A 9 26.34 64.37 -27.25
CA PRO A 9 26.87 63.15 -26.64
C PRO A 9 26.53 61.84 -27.36
N ARG A 10 27.39 60.86 -27.12
CA ARG A 10 27.18 59.43 -27.38
C ARG A 10 25.90 58.95 -26.70
N SER A 11 24.97 58.42 -27.49
CA SER A 11 23.97 57.47 -27.01
C SER A 11 24.07 56.18 -27.83
N PRO A 12 24.79 55.15 -27.35
CA PRO A 12 24.64 53.80 -27.83
C PRO A 12 23.63 53.13 -26.90
N TRP A 13 22.38 52.99 -27.33
CA TRP A 13 21.52 51.96 -26.78
C TRP A 13 21.72 50.69 -27.63
N PRO A 14 22.58 49.73 -27.25
CA PRO A 14 22.25 48.36 -27.54
C PRO A 14 21.23 47.98 -26.46
N PHE A 15 19.98 47.73 -26.84
CA PHE A 15 19.02 47.04 -25.97
C PHE A 15 19.51 45.60 -25.73
N SER A 16 20.56 45.47 -24.94
CA SER A 16 20.98 44.23 -24.31
C SER A 16 20.09 44.07 -23.09
N LEU A 17 19.01 43.29 -23.23
CA LEU A 17 18.21 42.86 -22.08
C LEU A 17 19.14 42.49 -20.92
N PRO A 18 19.00 43.11 -19.73
CA PRO A 18 19.89 42.86 -18.60
C PRO A 18 19.98 41.36 -18.32
N ARG A 19 21.19 40.85 -18.09
CA ARG A 19 21.46 39.43 -17.72
C ARG A 19 20.53 38.94 -16.59
N ILE A 20 20.12 39.83 -15.71
CA ILE A 20 19.19 39.61 -14.58
C ILE A 20 17.80 39.14 -15.06
N PHE A 21 17.29 39.69 -16.17
CA PHE A 21 16.00 39.32 -16.76
C PHE A 21 16.03 38.02 -17.57
N ARG A 22 17.22 37.55 -17.99
CA ARG A 22 17.38 36.23 -18.60
C ARG A 22 17.45 35.13 -17.54
N GLY A 23 18.10 35.37 -16.40
CA GLY A 23 18.13 34.42 -15.28
C GLY A 23 16.76 34.18 -14.64
N ARG A 24 15.94 35.24 -14.48
CA ARG A 24 14.59 35.12 -13.91
C ARG A 24 13.62 34.31 -14.78
N ARG A 25 13.62 34.56 -16.11
CA ARG A 25 12.76 33.83 -17.07
C ARG A 25 13.23 32.39 -17.33
N ALA A 26 14.53 32.12 -17.23
CA ALA A 26 15.06 30.75 -17.32
C ALA A 26 14.60 29.89 -16.14
N MET A 27 14.67 30.43 -14.92
CA MET A 27 14.18 29.75 -13.71
C MET A 27 12.66 29.53 -13.72
N GLU A 28 11.88 30.48 -14.24
CA GLU A 28 10.42 30.31 -14.42
C GLU A 28 10.10 29.17 -15.40
N LEU A 29 10.82 29.08 -16.53
CA LEU A 29 10.64 28.01 -17.51
C LEU A 29 11.05 26.64 -16.94
N GLU A 30 12.16 26.57 -16.21
CA GLU A 30 12.63 25.37 -15.52
C GLU A 30 11.62 24.89 -14.47
N ASN A 31 11.03 25.81 -13.70
CA ASN A 31 9.99 25.49 -12.71
C ASN A 31 8.72 24.96 -13.39
N ILE A 32 8.27 25.59 -14.48
CA ILE A 32 7.12 25.11 -15.25
C ILE A 32 7.39 23.72 -15.85
N ALA A 33 8.59 23.50 -16.38
CA ALA A 33 9.01 22.21 -16.93
C ALA A 33 9.05 21.12 -15.84
N ALA A 34 9.64 21.41 -14.68
CA ALA A 34 9.71 20.49 -13.55
C ALA A 34 8.32 20.13 -13.00
N ASN A 35 7.44 21.13 -12.85
CA ASN A 35 6.07 20.92 -12.40
C ASN A 35 5.26 20.09 -13.42
N THR A 36 5.45 20.34 -14.71
CA THR A 36 4.82 19.55 -15.77
C THR A 36 5.29 18.09 -15.76
N LEU A 37 6.58 17.85 -15.57
CA LEU A 37 7.15 16.51 -15.44
C LEU A 37 6.62 15.78 -14.20
N LEU A 38 6.49 16.48 -13.07
CA LEU A 38 5.91 15.93 -11.84
C LEU A 38 4.44 15.55 -12.03
N LEU A 39 3.65 16.41 -12.67
CA LEU A 39 2.24 16.13 -12.95
C LEU A 39 2.09 14.93 -13.89
N LYS A 40 2.94 14.83 -14.93
CA LYS A 40 2.99 13.65 -15.81
C LYS A 40 3.35 12.37 -15.05
N ALA A 41 4.31 12.43 -14.14
CA ALA A 41 4.71 11.29 -13.31
C ALA A 41 3.58 10.85 -12.34
N ARG A 42 2.78 11.79 -11.83
CA ARG A 42 1.64 11.52 -10.95
C ARG A 42 0.41 11.02 -11.68
N GLN A 43 0.14 11.56 -12.87
CA GLN A 43 -1.06 11.24 -13.64
C GLN A 43 -1.04 9.82 -14.20
N GLY A 44 0.15 9.19 -14.30
CA GLY A 44 0.32 7.80 -14.70
C GLY A 44 -0.48 7.47 -15.96
N GLU A 45 0.09 7.72 -17.14
CA GLU A 45 -0.56 7.50 -18.45
C GLU A 45 -1.57 6.35 -18.43
N PHE A 46 -2.85 6.68 -18.65
CA PHE A 46 -3.96 5.75 -18.79
C PHE A 46 -3.54 4.57 -19.70
N GLY A 47 -3.15 3.44 -19.10
CA GLY A 47 -2.86 2.18 -19.79
C GLY A 47 -1.43 1.63 -19.73
N GLN A 48 -0.40 2.36 -19.29
CA GLN A 48 0.97 1.82 -19.17
C GLN A 48 1.44 1.79 -17.71
N LYS A 49 1.58 0.56 -17.20
CA LYS A 49 1.85 0.26 -15.78
C LYS A 49 3.24 0.77 -15.36
N SER A 50 3.20 1.75 -14.45
CA SER A 50 4.24 2.08 -13.47
C SER A 50 5.47 2.83 -14.00
N GLY A 51 5.83 3.93 -13.34
CA GLY A 51 7.10 4.66 -13.55
C GLY A 51 8.37 3.87 -13.18
N ARG A 52 8.33 2.55 -13.35
CA ARG A 52 9.44 1.62 -13.10
C ARG A 52 10.44 1.70 -14.24
N SER A 53 11.72 1.67 -13.89
CA SER A 53 12.82 1.53 -14.86
C SER A 53 12.64 0.27 -15.71
N ARG A 54 13.03 0.31 -16.99
CA ARG A 54 13.00 -0.87 -17.87
C ARG A 54 13.77 -2.08 -17.31
N LYS A 55 14.79 -1.84 -16.46
CA LYS A 55 15.61 -2.88 -15.82
C LYS A 55 15.16 -3.26 -14.40
N TRP A 56 13.96 -2.88 -13.97
CA TRP A 56 13.50 -3.09 -12.59
C TRP A 56 13.58 -4.54 -12.12
N ARG A 57 13.37 -5.52 -13.03
CA ARG A 57 13.49 -6.96 -12.72
C ARG A 57 14.91 -7.40 -12.43
N GLU A 58 15.91 -6.81 -13.09
CA GLU A 58 17.33 -7.08 -12.84
C GLU A 58 17.75 -6.49 -11.50
N MET A 59 17.32 -5.26 -11.21
CA MET A 59 17.64 -4.58 -9.95
C MET A 59 17.02 -5.26 -8.72
N LEU A 60 15.82 -5.83 -8.86
CA LEU A 60 15.09 -6.51 -7.78
C LEU A 60 15.15 -8.03 -7.89
N ARG A 61 16.21 -8.56 -8.52
CA ARG A 61 16.41 -10.01 -8.61
C ARG A 61 16.66 -10.58 -7.21
N LEU A 62 15.93 -11.63 -6.84
CA LEU A 62 16.12 -12.31 -5.56
C LEU A 62 17.48 -13.01 -5.52
N PRO A 63 18.17 -12.98 -4.36
CA PRO A 63 19.40 -13.73 -4.17
C PRO A 63 19.11 -15.24 -4.13
N PRO A 64 20.11 -16.09 -4.42
CA PRO A 64 20.00 -17.53 -4.24
C PRO A 64 19.82 -17.90 -2.76
N ASP A 65 19.20 -19.04 -2.50
CA ASP A 65 18.88 -19.57 -1.17
C ASP A 65 20.11 -19.69 -0.24
N SER A 66 21.26 -20.08 -0.80
CA SER A 66 22.54 -20.16 -0.09
C SER A 66 22.96 -18.85 0.60
N GLN A 67 22.63 -17.69 0.02
CA GLN A 67 22.96 -16.38 0.59
C GLN A 67 22.00 -15.99 1.74
N CYS A 68 20.82 -16.60 1.80
CA CYS A 68 19.81 -16.32 2.82
C CYS A 68 20.07 -17.07 4.13
N ASN A 69 21.04 -18.00 4.19
CA ASN A 69 21.24 -18.86 5.35
C ASN A 69 21.57 -18.05 6.63
N LYS A 70 22.41 -17.02 6.53
CA LYS A 70 22.71 -16.14 7.66
C LYS A 70 21.43 -15.47 8.19
N LEU A 71 20.60 -14.94 7.29
CA LEU A 71 19.35 -14.29 7.65
C LEU A 71 18.37 -15.27 8.32
N ARG A 72 18.31 -16.51 7.83
CA ARG A 72 17.47 -17.58 8.40
C ARG A 72 17.80 -17.87 9.87
N HIS A 73 19.05 -17.72 10.28
CA HIS A 73 19.48 -17.93 11.67
C HIS A 73 19.35 -16.67 12.53
N THR A 74 19.41 -15.49 11.94
CA THR A 74 19.32 -14.21 12.67
C THR A 74 17.88 -13.74 12.87
N ILE A 75 16.96 -14.13 11.99
CA ILE A 75 15.56 -13.68 12.07
C ILE A 75 14.85 -14.29 13.28
N GLU A 76 14.15 -13.44 14.03
CA GLU A 76 13.30 -13.86 15.14
C GLU A 76 12.07 -14.61 14.61
N LYS A 77 11.80 -15.80 15.16
CA LYS A 77 10.71 -16.68 14.74
C LYS A 77 9.40 -16.36 15.46
N ASP A 78 9.05 -15.09 15.52
CA ASP A 78 7.77 -14.64 16.06
C ASP A 78 6.68 -14.69 14.98
N PHE A 79 5.59 -15.42 15.26
CA PHE A 79 4.44 -15.54 14.37
C PHE A 79 3.76 -14.18 14.12
N SER A 80 3.58 -13.38 15.17
CA SER A 80 2.90 -12.07 15.06
C SER A 80 3.66 -11.14 14.12
N SER A 81 4.99 -11.11 14.25
CA SER A 81 5.86 -10.35 13.35
C SER A 81 5.83 -10.87 11.91
N LEU A 82 6.14 -12.15 11.69
CA LEU A 82 6.37 -12.70 10.34
C LEU A 82 5.09 -12.89 9.53
N CYS A 83 4.02 -13.38 10.16
CA CYS A 83 2.81 -13.81 9.47
C CYS A 83 1.67 -12.78 9.52
N ASN A 84 1.75 -11.77 10.40
CA ASN A 84 0.71 -10.75 10.52
C ASN A 84 1.22 -9.33 10.19
N LYS A 85 2.17 -8.82 10.98
CA LYS A 85 2.63 -7.41 10.86
C LYS A 85 3.36 -7.13 9.55
N GLN A 86 4.13 -8.10 9.05
CA GLN A 86 4.86 -7.95 7.79
C GLN A 86 3.98 -8.31 6.59
N PRO A 87 3.70 -7.37 5.66
CA PRO A 87 2.75 -7.61 4.57
C PRO A 87 3.20 -8.70 3.59
N ILE A 88 4.50 -8.74 3.25
CA ILE A 88 5.06 -9.77 2.37
C ILE A 88 5.01 -11.14 3.06
N GLY A 89 5.42 -11.20 4.34
CA GLY A 89 5.38 -12.44 5.12
C GLY A 89 3.95 -12.98 5.28
N ARG A 90 2.98 -12.10 5.56
CA ARG A 90 1.54 -12.43 5.59
C ARG A 90 1.05 -13.01 4.27
N LEU A 91 1.44 -12.42 3.13
CA LEU A 91 1.05 -12.94 1.82
C LEU A 91 1.66 -14.32 1.54
N LEU A 92 2.96 -14.50 1.82
CA LEU A 92 3.63 -15.80 1.65
C LEU A 92 3.03 -16.88 2.57
N PHE A 93 2.67 -16.50 3.80
CA PHE A 93 2.01 -17.39 4.75
C PHE A 93 0.63 -17.80 4.26
N ARG A 94 -0.16 -16.88 3.71
CA ARG A 94 -1.46 -17.21 3.09
C ARG A 94 -1.32 -18.14 1.89
N GLN A 95 -0.35 -17.88 1.02
CA GLN A 95 -0.03 -18.79 -0.10
C GLN A 95 0.36 -20.19 0.39
N PHE A 96 1.04 -20.29 1.53
CA PHE A 96 1.31 -21.57 2.17
C PHE A 96 0.03 -22.21 2.72
N CYS A 97 -0.82 -21.47 3.42
CA CYS A 97 -2.10 -21.98 3.93
C CYS A 97 -3.02 -22.47 2.81
N ASP A 98 -3.00 -21.86 1.63
CA ASP A 98 -3.78 -22.30 0.47
C ASP A 98 -3.43 -23.73 0.02
N THR A 99 -2.23 -24.22 0.35
CA THR A 99 -1.80 -25.59 0.03
C THR A 99 -2.43 -26.64 0.94
N LYS A 100 -2.98 -26.25 2.10
CA LYS A 100 -3.55 -27.15 3.11
C LYS A 100 -5.01 -26.79 3.38
N PRO A 101 -5.97 -27.69 3.14
CA PRO A 101 -7.40 -27.37 3.22
C PRO A 101 -7.84 -26.89 4.61
N ASP A 102 -7.28 -27.47 5.67
CA ASP A 102 -7.64 -27.12 7.06
C ASP A 102 -7.20 -25.69 7.40
N LEU A 103 -5.96 -25.35 7.05
CA LEU A 103 -5.42 -23.99 7.25
C LEU A 103 -6.14 -22.97 6.36
N LYS A 104 -6.45 -23.34 5.13
CA LYS A 104 -7.21 -22.48 4.22
C LYS A 104 -8.58 -22.15 4.80
N TRP A 105 -9.27 -23.14 5.37
CA TRP A 105 -10.55 -22.93 6.02
C TRP A 105 -10.44 -21.94 7.20
N CYS A 106 -9.39 -22.06 8.03
CA CYS A 106 -9.11 -21.11 9.10
C CYS A 106 -8.83 -19.69 8.59
N ILE A 107 -8.07 -19.53 7.51
CA ILE A 107 -7.81 -18.22 6.89
C ILE A 107 -9.09 -17.60 6.32
N GLU A 108 -9.93 -18.39 5.63
CA GLU A 108 -11.21 -17.92 5.12
C GLU A 108 -12.16 -17.47 6.25
N PHE A 109 -12.12 -18.14 7.40
CA PHE A 109 -12.88 -17.72 8.58
C PHE A 109 -12.40 -16.36 9.08
N LEU A 110 -11.09 -16.18 9.25
CA LEU A 110 -10.51 -14.91 9.71
C LEU A 110 -10.80 -13.76 8.74
N ASP A 111 -10.81 -14.04 7.43
CA ASP A 111 -11.20 -13.05 6.42
C ASP A 111 -12.66 -12.65 6.53
N ALA A 112 -13.56 -13.63 6.70
CA ALA A 112 -14.98 -13.35 6.86
C ALA A 112 -15.28 -12.55 8.15
N VAL A 113 -14.55 -12.83 9.24
CA VAL A 113 -14.65 -12.02 10.47
C VAL A 113 -14.12 -10.60 10.26
N ALA A 114 -12.99 -10.43 9.57
CA ALA A 114 -12.46 -9.11 9.25
C ALA A 114 -13.42 -8.30 8.36
N GLU A 115 -14.12 -8.96 7.42
CA GLU A 115 -15.19 -8.34 6.61
C GLU A 115 -16.39 -7.92 7.46
N TYR A 116 -16.81 -8.77 8.42
CA TYR A 116 -17.88 -8.44 9.36
C TYR A 116 -17.55 -7.22 10.26
N GLU A 117 -16.30 -7.11 10.73
CA GLU A 117 -15.87 -5.99 11.59
C GLU A 117 -15.92 -4.63 10.88
N VAL A 118 -15.72 -4.60 9.55
CA VAL A 118 -15.77 -3.38 8.74
C VAL A 118 -17.11 -3.16 8.05
N ALA A 119 -18.01 -4.13 8.08
CA ALA A 119 -19.34 -4.03 7.49
C ALA A 119 -20.18 -2.95 8.19
N ILE A 120 -21.09 -2.33 7.45
CA ILE A 120 -22.07 -1.40 8.00
C ILE A 120 -23.13 -2.17 8.80
N ASP A 121 -23.74 -1.53 9.80
CA ASP A 121 -24.63 -2.20 10.76
C ASP A 121 -25.82 -2.92 10.11
N GLU A 122 -26.32 -2.40 8.99
CA GLU A 122 -27.40 -3.01 8.19
C GLU A 122 -27.00 -4.39 7.63
N GLU A 123 -25.76 -4.55 7.17
CA GLU A 123 -25.25 -5.77 6.54
C GLU A 123 -24.64 -6.74 7.56
N LYS A 124 -24.35 -6.28 8.78
CA LYS A 124 -23.71 -7.10 9.82
C LYS A 124 -24.52 -8.31 10.21
N ILE A 125 -25.85 -8.22 10.26
CA ILE A 125 -26.71 -9.35 10.64
C ILE A 125 -26.60 -10.47 9.61
N ASP A 126 -26.65 -10.11 8.33
CA ASP A 126 -26.53 -11.06 7.22
C ASP A 126 -25.12 -11.68 7.15
N HIS A 127 -24.08 -10.86 7.35
CA HIS A 127 -22.69 -11.35 7.42
C HIS A 127 -22.48 -12.30 8.61
N ARG A 128 -23.00 -11.96 9.79
CA ARG A 128 -22.96 -12.84 10.97
C ARG A 128 -23.62 -14.18 10.67
N GLN A 129 -24.81 -14.17 10.07
CA GLN A 129 -25.53 -15.38 9.74
C GLN A 129 -24.77 -16.23 8.70
N SER A 130 -24.18 -15.59 7.69
CA SER A 130 -23.33 -16.25 6.69
C SER A 130 -22.12 -16.94 7.32
N ILE A 131 -21.45 -16.30 8.27
CA ILE A 131 -20.31 -16.89 9.00
C ILE A 131 -20.77 -18.09 9.84
N LEU A 132 -21.85 -17.94 10.61
CA LEU A 132 -22.42 -19.03 11.41
C LEU A 132 -22.80 -20.24 10.55
N ASP A 133 -23.40 -19.98 9.39
CA ASP A 133 -23.85 -21.01 8.48
C ASP A 133 -22.70 -21.73 7.76
N LYS A 134 -21.67 -20.98 7.33
CA LYS A 134 -20.55 -21.54 6.57
C LYS A 134 -19.56 -22.31 7.47
N PHE A 135 -19.27 -21.79 8.66
CA PHE A 135 -18.19 -22.30 9.49
C PHE A 135 -18.67 -23.14 10.69
N PHE A 136 -19.90 -22.96 11.17
CA PHE A 136 -20.35 -23.62 12.41
C PHE A 136 -21.50 -24.62 12.24
N LYS A 137 -22.13 -24.74 11.05
CA LYS A 137 -23.19 -25.74 10.80
C LYS A 137 -22.70 -27.18 10.61
N LYS A 138 -21.39 -27.42 10.41
CA LYS A 138 -20.84 -28.75 10.12
C LYS A 138 -20.07 -29.29 11.32
N GLU A 139 -20.31 -30.54 11.72
CA GLU A 139 -19.57 -31.28 12.78
C GLU A 139 -18.08 -31.51 12.48
N ASN A 140 -17.45 -30.71 11.62
CA ASN A 140 -16.03 -30.84 11.24
C ASN A 140 -15.13 -29.93 12.08
N SER A 141 -15.56 -29.55 13.28
CA SER A 141 -14.77 -28.70 14.16
C SER A 141 -13.89 -29.56 15.07
N GLU A 142 -12.78 -30.07 14.51
CA GLU A 142 -11.69 -30.64 15.32
C GLU A 142 -10.74 -29.55 15.85
N GLU A 143 -10.74 -28.35 15.26
CA GLU A 143 -9.79 -27.28 15.62
C GLU A 143 -10.40 -26.07 16.37
N ILE A 144 -11.72 -25.86 16.33
CA ILE A 144 -12.36 -24.82 17.17
C ILE A 144 -12.99 -25.51 18.39
N PRO A 145 -12.56 -25.20 19.63
CA PRO A 145 -13.21 -25.72 20.81
C PRO A 145 -14.71 -25.43 20.77
N LYS A 146 -15.54 -26.48 20.85
CA LYS A 146 -17.01 -26.38 20.84
C LYS A 146 -17.57 -25.33 21.81
N ALA A 147 -16.83 -25.04 22.89
CA ALA A 147 -17.14 -23.99 23.86
C ALA A 147 -17.18 -22.58 23.24
N VAL A 148 -16.21 -22.23 22.38
CA VAL A 148 -16.13 -20.90 21.73
C VAL A 148 -17.22 -20.74 20.67
N VAL A 149 -17.59 -21.84 20.00
CA VAL A 149 -18.74 -21.91 19.07
C VAL A 149 -20.06 -21.63 19.78
N CYS A 150 -20.22 -22.14 21.01
CA CYS A 150 -21.41 -21.92 21.82
C CYS A 150 -21.56 -20.46 22.24
N ASP A 151 -20.49 -19.80 22.66
CA ASP A 151 -20.54 -18.38 23.05
C ASP A 151 -20.88 -17.46 21.86
N CYS A 152 -20.24 -17.69 20.70
CA CYS A 152 -20.51 -16.93 19.47
C CYS A 152 -21.99 -17.14 18.97
N ARG A 153 -22.67 -18.23 19.37
CA ARG A 153 -24.05 -18.62 18.98
C ARG A 153 -25.15 -18.16 19.95
N TRP A 154 -24.84 -17.86 21.21
CA TRP A 154 -25.86 -17.72 22.27
C TRP A 154 -26.27 -16.29 22.66
N ASP A 155 -25.70 -15.24 22.08
CA ASP A 155 -26.18 -13.87 22.34
C ASP A 155 -26.98 -13.28 21.15
N PRO A 156 -28.31 -13.36 21.19
CA PRO A 156 -29.20 -12.63 20.28
C PRO A 156 -29.33 -11.13 20.62
N GLU A 157 -28.91 -10.70 21.82
CA GLU A 157 -29.01 -9.30 22.28
C GLU A 157 -27.69 -8.52 22.26
N GLN A 158 -26.58 -9.12 21.83
CA GLN A 158 -25.34 -8.35 21.62
C GLN A 158 -25.56 -7.37 20.47
N ASN A 159 -25.53 -6.08 20.82
CA ASN A 159 -25.48 -4.94 19.91
C ASN A 159 -24.57 -5.28 18.71
N PRO A 160 -24.98 -5.06 17.44
CA PRO A 160 -24.16 -5.37 16.25
C PRO A 160 -22.79 -4.67 16.23
N SER A 161 -22.55 -3.75 17.16
CA SER A 161 -21.32 -3.01 17.35
C SER A 161 -20.27 -3.72 18.22
N GLY A 162 -20.60 -4.87 18.84
CA GLY A 162 -19.68 -5.65 19.68
C GLY A 162 -18.77 -6.58 18.90
N ASN A 163 -17.60 -6.91 19.46
CA ASN A 163 -16.62 -7.85 18.91
C ASN A 163 -17.08 -9.32 19.04
N VAL A 164 -18.23 -9.66 18.43
CA VAL A 164 -18.92 -10.97 18.56
C VAL A 164 -17.98 -12.16 18.33
N PHE A 165 -17.01 -12.03 17.42
CA PHE A 165 -16.05 -13.09 17.09
C PHE A 165 -14.66 -12.91 17.76
N GLY A 166 -14.48 -11.96 18.67
CA GLY A 166 -13.17 -11.66 19.27
C GLY A 166 -12.55 -12.81 20.09
N ASN A 167 -13.38 -13.68 20.65
CA ASN A 167 -12.95 -14.92 21.31
C ASN A 167 -12.68 -16.04 20.30
N CYS A 168 -13.34 -15.97 19.14
CA CYS A 168 -13.20 -16.89 18.02
C CYS A 168 -11.91 -16.59 17.19
N THR A 169 -11.24 -15.43 17.36
CA THR A 169 -10.06 -14.97 16.58
C THR A 169 -8.75 -14.81 17.36
N ARG A 170 -8.73 -15.17 18.66
CA ARG A 170 -7.59 -14.96 19.57
C ARG A 170 -6.63 -16.13 19.68
#